data_AF-A0A352KJI3-F1
#
_entry.id   AF-A0A352KJI3-F1
#
_cell.length_a   1.000
_cell.length_b   1.000
_cell.length_c   1.000
_cell.angle_alpha   90.00
_cell.angle_beta   90.00
_cell.angle_gamma   90.00
#
_symmetry.space_group_name_H-M   'P 1'
#
loop_
_entity.id
_entity.type
_entity.pdbx_description
1 polymer ?
#
loop_
_entity_poly.entity_id
_entity_poly.type
_entity_poly.pdbx_seq_one_letter_code
_entity_poly.pdbx_strand_id
1 'polypeptide(L)'
;SSLGVVLDLEADFIDDNLNDQGLLVDGFYSEASVQELLFDIGDAPSSDDDSLAIPFQIWHQVFTGGHRQTAAFTSIFSFIEYLKLSQPNLSAEITMLAANENIPAGDEYEGEGSPFLYTDVFTSGSWVMSDVNGDLLRTRNIYGEIEDDFVGNHHLNRVFFKIAPLSSGCFRFEVDPLAQGDLAIFVGRGFLDEGAEGVMESLFFSAAVGQPVAFAVASFADVASFRVRALPVQSGC
;
A
#
# COMPACT_ATOMS: atom_id res chain seq x y z
N SER A 1 -12.97 -10.38 37.63
CA SER A 1 -13.37 -10.80 36.27
C SER A 1 -12.28 -10.31 35.33
N SER A 2 -11.52 -11.19 34.69
CA SER A 2 -10.74 -10.73 33.54
C SER A 2 -11.77 -10.42 32.45
N LEU A 3 -11.72 -9.21 31.87
CA LEU A 3 -12.27 -9.03 30.53
C LEU A 3 -11.43 -9.93 29.63
N GLY A 4 -11.93 -11.13 29.34
CA GLY A 4 -11.44 -11.87 28.20
C GLY A 4 -12.00 -11.14 26.99
N VAL A 5 -11.13 -10.51 26.20
CA VAL A 5 -11.49 -10.21 24.82
C VAL A 5 -11.68 -11.58 24.17
N VAL A 6 -12.93 -11.91 23.82
CA VAL A 6 -13.22 -13.06 22.97
C VAL A 6 -12.91 -12.55 21.57
N LEU A 7 -11.67 -12.76 21.14
CA LEU A 7 -11.27 -12.60 19.76
C LEU A 7 -11.48 -13.98 19.15
N ASP A 8 -12.52 -14.12 18.34
CA ASP A 8 -12.69 -15.29 17.49
C ASP A 8 -11.90 -15.01 16.21
N LEU A 9 -10.94 -15.86 15.87
CA LEU A 9 -10.08 -15.67 14.69
C LEU A 9 -10.48 -16.54 13.51
N GLU A 10 -11.46 -17.42 13.74
CA GLU A 10 -11.95 -18.44 12.81
C GLU A 10 -13.23 -17.97 12.10
N ALA A 11 -13.66 -16.74 12.39
CA ALA A 11 -14.86 -16.15 11.86
C ALA A 11 -14.63 -14.65 11.74
N ASP A 12 -15.08 -14.07 10.63
CA ASP A 12 -15.20 -12.63 10.48
C ASP A 12 -16.00 -12.05 11.66
N PHE A 13 -15.27 -11.42 12.57
CA PHE A 13 -15.82 -10.90 13.82
C PHE A 13 -16.15 -9.40 13.71
N ILE A 14 -15.66 -8.72 12.67
CA ILE A 14 -15.81 -7.27 12.52
C ILE A 14 -16.97 -6.98 11.57
N ASP A 15 -17.98 -6.26 12.06
CA ASP A 15 -19.12 -5.90 11.21
C ASP A 15 -18.70 -5.13 9.93
N ASP A 16 -19.30 -5.51 8.79
CA ASP A 16 -19.32 -4.84 7.47
C ASP A 16 -19.95 -3.42 7.47
N ASN A 17 -19.93 -2.71 8.59
CA ASN A 17 -20.50 -1.38 8.68
C ASN A 17 -19.60 -0.36 7.98
N LEU A 18 -20.20 0.63 7.33
CA LEU A 18 -19.43 1.76 6.79
C LEU A 18 -19.04 2.73 7.91
N ASN A 19 -17.79 3.18 7.90
CA ASN A 19 -17.32 4.31 8.69
C ASN A 19 -17.84 5.64 8.12
N ASP A 20 -17.49 6.75 8.77
CA ASP A 20 -17.91 8.10 8.38
C ASP A 20 -17.34 8.59 7.03
N GLN A 21 -16.40 7.82 6.47
CA GLN A 21 -15.77 8.06 5.18
C GLN A 21 -16.29 7.12 4.08
N GLY A 22 -17.26 6.26 4.40
CA GLY A 22 -17.88 5.33 3.44
C GLY A 22 -17.01 4.13 3.10
N LEU A 23 -16.06 3.77 3.96
CA LEU A 23 -15.28 2.53 3.89
C LEU A 23 -15.79 1.54 4.92
N LEU A 24 -15.65 0.24 4.68
CA LEU A 24 -16.01 -0.78 5.66
C LEU A 24 -15.15 -0.64 6.94
N VAL A 25 -15.60 -1.16 8.08
CA VAL A 25 -14.76 -1.14 9.30
C VAL A 25 -13.69 -2.24 9.23
N ASP A 26 -14.02 -3.33 8.55
CA ASP A 26 -13.15 -4.45 8.23
C ASP A 26 -12.50 -4.25 6.82
N GLY A 27 -11.64 -5.17 6.40
CA GLY A 27 -10.94 -5.08 5.10
C GLY A 27 -9.42 -4.94 5.21
N PHE A 28 -8.77 -4.62 4.07
CA PHE A 28 -7.31 -4.68 3.91
C PHE A 28 -6.49 -3.75 4.82
N TYR A 29 -7.14 -2.75 5.43
CA TYR A 29 -6.55 -1.81 6.38
C TYR A 29 -6.91 -2.12 7.85
N SER A 30 -7.83 -3.06 8.09
CA SER A 30 -8.22 -3.51 9.41
C SER A 30 -7.19 -4.50 9.96
N GLU A 31 -6.64 -4.22 11.14
CA GLU A 31 -5.71 -5.15 11.79
C GLU A 31 -6.40 -6.47 12.17
N ALA A 32 -7.72 -6.43 12.45
CA ALA A 32 -8.51 -7.62 12.75
C ALA A 32 -8.65 -8.51 11.52
N SER A 33 -9.13 -7.98 10.39
CA SER A 33 -9.29 -8.73 9.14
C SER A 33 -7.97 -9.27 8.60
N VAL A 34 -6.88 -8.51 8.78
CA VAL A 34 -5.53 -9.01 8.49
C VAL A 34 -5.17 -10.16 9.43
N GLN A 35 -5.47 -10.06 10.72
CA GLN A 35 -5.16 -11.13 11.68
C GLN A 35 -5.99 -12.40 11.42
N GLU A 36 -7.29 -12.26 11.14
CA GLU A 36 -8.22 -13.34 10.77
C GLU A 36 -7.71 -14.05 9.51
N LEU A 37 -7.49 -13.32 8.40
CA LEU A 37 -6.92 -13.91 7.18
C LEU A 37 -5.59 -14.63 7.42
N LEU A 38 -4.68 -14.04 8.19
CA LEU A 38 -3.39 -14.67 8.47
C LEU A 38 -3.52 -15.91 9.36
N PHE A 39 -4.57 -15.98 10.18
CA PHE A 39 -4.87 -17.15 10.98
C PHE A 39 -5.35 -18.28 10.08
N ASP A 40 -6.42 -18.07 9.31
CA ASP A 40 -7.04 -19.02 8.38
C ASP A 40 -6.05 -19.58 7.34
N ILE A 41 -5.10 -18.75 6.88
CA ILE A 41 -4.10 -19.24 5.91
C ILE A 41 -3.21 -20.34 6.52
N GLY A 42 -2.99 -20.31 7.83
CA GLY A 42 -1.93 -21.07 8.50
C GLY A 42 -2.40 -22.08 9.52
N ASP A 43 -3.67 -22.05 9.92
CA ASP A 43 -4.23 -22.93 10.92
C ASP A 43 -4.58 -24.31 10.28
N ALA A 44 -5.34 -25.16 10.99
CA ALA A 44 -5.43 -26.57 10.65
C ALA A 44 -6.87 -26.99 10.33
N PRO A 45 -7.11 -27.73 9.23
CA PRO A 45 -8.43 -27.95 8.63
C PRO A 45 -9.34 -28.90 9.45
N SER A 46 -8.91 -29.30 10.64
CA SER A 46 -9.64 -30.25 11.49
C SER A 46 -10.63 -29.58 12.46
N SER A 47 -10.56 -28.26 12.61
CA SER A 47 -11.46 -27.46 13.46
C SER A 47 -12.03 -26.22 12.76
N ASP A 48 -11.73 -26.09 11.48
CA ASP A 48 -11.84 -24.86 10.70
C ASP A 48 -12.96 -24.97 9.66
N ASP A 49 -13.51 -23.84 9.25
CA ASP A 49 -14.54 -23.73 8.22
C ASP A 49 -13.96 -23.69 6.79
N ASP A 50 -12.63 -23.59 6.68
CA ASP A 50 -11.88 -23.74 5.45
C ASP A 50 -10.99 -25.02 5.41
N SER A 51 -10.15 -25.14 4.38
CA SER A 51 -9.34 -26.34 4.14
C SER A 51 -7.87 -26.04 3.84
N LEU A 52 -7.50 -24.75 3.91
CA LEU A 52 -6.16 -24.25 3.77
C LEU A 52 -5.37 -24.62 5.04
N ALA A 53 -4.07 -24.77 4.86
CA ALA A 53 -3.12 -25.00 5.94
C ALA A 53 -1.73 -24.82 5.36
N ILE A 54 -1.40 -23.59 5.00
CA ILE A 54 -0.13 -23.30 4.35
C ILE A 54 0.98 -23.43 5.39
N PRO A 55 1.95 -24.34 5.20
CA PRO A 55 2.98 -24.56 6.18
C PRO A 55 3.89 -23.34 6.30
N PHE A 56 4.30 -23.01 7.53
CA PHE A 56 5.16 -21.85 7.84
C PHE A 56 6.43 -21.74 6.98
N GLN A 57 6.95 -22.84 6.44
CA GLN A 57 8.07 -22.79 5.50
C GLN A 57 7.77 -21.90 4.27
N ILE A 58 6.55 -21.97 3.73
CA ILE A 58 6.11 -21.13 2.60
C ILE A 58 5.98 -19.68 3.03
N TRP A 59 5.40 -19.43 4.20
CA TRP A 59 5.33 -18.09 4.80
C TRP A 59 6.70 -17.43 4.91
N HIS A 60 7.67 -18.16 5.48
CA HIS A 60 9.04 -17.69 5.61
C HIS A 60 9.67 -17.38 4.24
N GLN A 61 9.41 -18.21 3.21
CA GLN A 61 9.89 -17.95 1.85
C GLN A 61 9.26 -16.68 1.25
N VAL A 62 7.96 -16.46 1.47
CA VAL A 62 7.27 -15.23 1.04
C VAL A 62 7.86 -14.01 1.75
N PHE A 63 7.94 -14.03 3.08
CA PHE A 63 8.45 -12.92 3.90
C PHE A 63 9.92 -12.58 3.65
N THR A 64 10.74 -13.55 3.28
CA THR A 64 12.16 -13.31 2.95
C THR A 64 12.42 -13.09 1.46
N GLY A 65 11.43 -13.43 0.63
CA GLY A 65 11.45 -13.34 -0.82
C GLY A 65 10.62 -12.18 -1.34
N GLY A 66 9.64 -12.48 -2.20
CA GLY A 66 8.92 -11.50 -3.00
C GLY A 66 8.24 -10.38 -2.20
N HIS A 67 7.59 -10.70 -1.08
CA HIS A 67 6.94 -9.70 -0.23
C HIS A 67 7.90 -8.65 0.35
N ARG A 68 9.17 -9.03 0.58
CA ARG A 68 10.22 -8.10 1.01
C ARG A 68 10.91 -7.38 -0.15
N GLN A 69 10.93 -7.99 -1.33
CA GLN A 69 11.71 -7.52 -2.47
C GLN A 69 10.87 -6.74 -3.50
N THR A 70 9.54 -6.74 -3.33
CA THR A 70 8.65 -5.97 -4.19
C THR A 70 8.97 -4.48 -4.14
N ALA A 71 8.66 -3.81 -5.25
CA ALA A 71 8.68 -2.36 -5.31
C ALA A 71 7.52 -1.75 -4.51
N ALA A 72 6.40 -2.45 -4.37
CA ALA A 72 5.24 -1.97 -3.61
C ALA A 72 5.60 -1.74 -2.14
N PHE A 73 4.88 -0.81 -1.49
CA PHE A 73 4.94 -0.67 -0.05
C PHE A 73 4.30 -1.92 0.57
N THR A 74 4.95 -2.43 1.62
CA THR A 74 4.54 -3.66 2.28
C THR A 74 3.12 -3.55 2.82
N SER A 75 2.27 -4.46 2.37
CA SER A 75 0.82 -4.51 2.66
C SER A 75 0.32 -5.96 2.63
N ILE A 76 -0.92 -6.18 3.04
CA ILE A 76 -1.56 -7.49 2.90
C ILE A 76 -1.64 -7.94 1.44
N PHE A 77 -1.84 -7.01 0.49
CA PHE A 77 -1.86 -7.28 -0.96
C PHE A 77 -0.56 -7.89 -1.45
N SER A 78 0.58 -7.27 -1.13
CA SER A 78 1.89 -7.84 -1.47
C SER A 78 2.11 -9.22 -0.84
N PHE A 79 1.64 -9.47 0.37
CA PHE A 79 1.75 -10.80 1.00
C PHE A 79 0.93 -11.84 0.23
N ILE A 80 -0.36 -11.55 -0.01
CA ILE A 80 -1.27 -12.43 -0.75
C ILE A 80 -0.73 -12.71 -2.16
N GLU A 81 -0.23 -11.71 -2.88
CA GLU A 81 0.30 -11.88 -4.23
C GLU A 81 1.45 -12.90 -4.26
N TYR A 82 2.47 -12.72 -3.42
CA TYR A 82 3.60 -13.65 -3.40
C TYR A 82 3.27 -15.01 -2.77
N LEU A 83 2.25 -15.08 -1.92
CA LEU A 83 1.72 -16.34 -1.42
C LEU A 83 1.05 -17.14 -2.55
N LYS A 84 0.16 -16.52 -3.34
CA LYS A 84 -0.47 -17.11 -4.53
C LYS A 84 0.57 -17.57 -5.55
N LEU A 85 1.59 -16.75 -5.82
CA LEU A 85 2.69 -17.11 -6.73
C LEU A 85 3.51 -18.30 -6.21
N SER A 86 3.64 -18.44 -4.89
CA SER A 86 4.34 -19.58 -4.26
C SER A 86 3.47 -20.84 -4.19
N GLN A 87 2.15 -20.70 -4.20
CA GLN A 87 1.16 -21.78 -4.12
C GLN A 87 0.10 -21.63 -5.23
N PRO A 88 0.46 -21.74 -6.52
CA PRO A 88 -0.46 -21.44 -7.62
C PRO A 88 -1.70 -22.34 -7.66
N ASN A 89 -1.60 -23.56 -7.11
CA ASN A 89 -2.72 -24.49 -7.01
C ASN A 89 -3.76 -24.11 -5.94
N LEU A 90 -3.41 -23.19 -5.02
CA LEU A 90 -4.28 -22.71 -3.94
C LEU A 90 -4.67 -21.24 -4.15
N SER A 91 -4.34 -20.65 -5.31
CA SER A 91 -4.51 -19.21 -5.55
C SER A 91 -5.98 -18.78 -5.46
N ALA A 92 -6.91 -19.64 -5.91
CA ALA A 92 -8.34 -19.37 -5.87
C ALA A 92 -8.87 -19.40 -4.43
N GLU A 93 -8.46 -20.39 -3.64
CA GLU A 93 -8.80 -20.55 -2.24
C GLU A 93 -8.27 -19.38 -1.40
N ILE A 94 -7.00 -18.99 -1.58
CA ILE A 94 -6.40 -17.81 -0.92
C ILE A 94 -7.19 -16.54 -1.27
N THR A 95 -7.58 -16.39 -2.53
CA THR A 95 -8.35 -15.21 -2.98
C THR A 95 -9.75 -15.20 -2.36
N MET A 96 -10.36 -16.37 -2.20
CA MET A 96 -11.69 -16.51 -1.57
C MET A 96 -11.63 -16.19 -0.08
N LEU A 97 -10.63 -16.70 0.65
CA LEU A 97 -10.42 -16.37 2.07
C LEU A 97 -10.22 -14.86 2.26
N ALA A 98 -9.32 -14.25 1.46
CA ALA A 98 -9.13 -12.80 1.51
C ALA A 98 -10.44 -12.04 1.24
N ALA A 99 -11.26 -12.51 0.30
CA ALA A 99 -12.54 -11.86 -0.01
C ALA A 99 -13.58 -11.97 1.12
N ASN A 100 -13.54 -13.03 1.95
CA ASN A 100 -14.39 -13.13 3.14
C ASN A 100 -14.07 -12.03 4.14
N GLU A 101 -12.80 -11.62 4.20
CA GLU A 101 -12.29 -10.52 5.03
C GLU A 101 -12.39 -9.14 4.36
N ASN A 102 -13.23 -9.01 3.33
CA ASN A 102 -13.35 -7.82 2.46
C ASN A 102 -12.01 -7.31 1.90
N ILE A 103 -11.06 -8.22 1.64
CA ILE A 103 -9.80 -7.94 0.96
C ILE A 103 -9.94 -8.36 -0.51
N PRO A 104 -10.16 -7.42 -1.44
CA PRO A 104 -10.43 -7.76 -2.83
C PRO A 104 -9.20 -8.38 -3.51
N ALA A 105 -9.47 -9.22 -4.50
CA ALA A 105 -8.44 -9.76 -5.39
C ALA A 105 -7.66 -8.62 -6.06
N GLY A 106 -6.38 -8.83 -6.32
CA GLY A 106 -5.53 -7.84 -6.98
C GLY A 106 -4.09 -8.30 -7.13
N ASP A 107 -3.19 -7.33 -7.21
CA ASP A 107 -1.74 -7.51 -7.36
C ASP A 107 -0.99 -7.11 -6.07
N GLU A 108 0.34 -6.98 -6.13
CA GLU A 108 1.12 -6.60 -4.97
C GLU A 108 0.91 -5.14 -4.51
N TYR A 109 0.30 -4.28 -5.32
CA TYR A 109 0.09 -2.86 -5.06
C TYR A 109 -1.28 -2.60 -4.45
N GLU A 110 -2.34 -3.22 -4.99
CA GLU A 110 -3.71 -2.92 -4.60
C GLU A 110 -4.70 -4.04 -4.98
N GLY A 111 -5.86 -4.03 -4.32
CA GLY A 111 -7.00 -4.86 -4.69
C GLY A 111 -7.99 -4.13 -5.60
N GLU A 112 -8.59 -4.87 -6.54
CA GLU A 112 -9.58 -4.38 -7.49
C GLU A 112 -10.75 -3.67 -6.79
N GLY A 113 -11.07 -2.46 -7.22
CA GLY A 113 -12.19 -1.68 -6.67
C GLY A 113 -11.94 -1.07 -5.29
N SER A 114 -10.76 -1.27 -4.70
CA SER A 114 -10.37 -0.55 -3.47
C SER A 114 -10.34 0.96 -3.72
N PRO A 115 -10.55 1.81 -2.70
CA PRO A 115 -10.19 3.22 -2.77
C PRO A 115 -8.67 3.31 -3.03
N PHE A 116 -8.34 3.39 -4.31
CA PHE A 116 -7.05 3.15 -4.95
C PHE A 116 -5.84 3.57 -4.12
N LEU A 117 -4.88 2.65 -4.04
CA LEU A 117 -3.65 2.91 -3.32
C LEU A 117 -2.62 3.52 -4.26
N TYR A 118 -2.55 3.05 -5.52
CA TYR A 118 -1.45 3.40 -6.44
C TYR A 118 -1.88 4.17 -7.69
N THR A 119 -1.18 5.28 -7.96
CA THR A 119 -1.30 6.02 -9.22
C THR A 119 -0.05 5.82 -10.10
N ASP A 120 -0.26 5.56 -11.39
CA ASP A 120 0.84 5.46 -12.36
C ASP A 120 1.46 6.84 -12.67
N VAL A 121 2.78 6.91 -12.62
CA VAL A 121 3.55 8.09 -13.05
C VAL A 121 4.55 7.69 -14.12
N PHE A 122 4.47 8.36 -15.27
CA PHE A 122 5.39 8.11 -16.38
C PHE A 122 6.63 9.00 -16.29
N THR A 123 7.78 8.46 -16.71
CA THR A 123 9.06 9.18 -16.75
C THR A 123 9.17 10.17 -17.91
N SER A 124 8.06 10.64 -18.48
CA SER A 124 8.04 11.60 -19.60
C SER A 124 8.24 13.06 -19.16
N GLY A 125 8.14 13.34 -17.86
CA GLY A 125 8.15 14.68 -17.28
C GLY A 125 6.80 15.39 -17.31
N SER A 126 5.74 14.70 -17.73
CA SER A 126 4.37 15.24 -17.70
C SER A 126 3.84 15.27 -16.27
N TRP A 127 3.15 16.36 -15.90
CA TRP A 127 2.47 16.46 -14.62
C TRP A 127 1.24 15.56 -14.56
N VAL A 128 1.16 14.76 -13.51
CA VAL A 128 -0.01 14.00 -13.11
C VAL A 128 -0.73 14.78 -12.01
N MET A 129 -2.01 15.05 -12.24
CA MET A 129 -2.87 15.87 -11.35
C MET A 129 -4.03 15.06 -10.77
N SER A 130 -4.28 13.88 -11.33
CA SER A 130 -5.38 13.01 -10.94
C SER A 130 -4.89 11.57 -10.75
N ASP A 131 -5.55 10.84 -9.87
CA ASP A 131 -5.38 9.40 -9.73
C ASP A 131 -6.03 8.64 -10.90
N VAL A 132 -6.01 7.30 -10.81
CA VAL A 132 -6.55 6.41 -11.84
C VAL A 132 -8.08 6.47 -11.99
N ASN A 133 -8.80 7.03 -11.02
CA ASN A 133 -10.24 7.32 -11.13
C ASN A 133 -10.54 8.68 -11.77
N GLY A 134 -9.52 9.52 -11.93
CA GLY A 134 -9.70 10.91 -12.34
C GLY A 134 -9.96 11.88 -11.19
N ASP A 135 -9.91 11.44 -9.94
CA ASP A 135 -9.97 12.33 -8.78
C ASP A 135 -8.67 13.10 -8.64
N LEU A 136 -8.73 14.36 -8.19
CA LEU A 136 -7.52 15.17 -7.98
C LEU A 136 -6.62 14.56 -6.91
N LEU A 137 -5.31 14.59 -7.16
CA LEU A 137 -4.31 14.12 -6.19
C LEU A 137 -4.34 14.99 -4.93
N ARG A 138 -4.64 14.34 -3.81
CA ARG A 138 -4.65 14.94 -2.47
C ARG A 138 -4.38 13.89 -1.41
N THR A 139 -3.69 14.26 -0.34
CA THR A 139 -3.64 13.44 0.86
C THR A 139 -5.04 13.32 1.47
N ARG A 140 -5.29 12.27 2.26
CA ARG A 140 -6.55 12.09 2.98
C ARG A 140 -6.24 11.44 4.32
N ASN A 141 -6.71 11.99 5.43
CA ASN A 141 -6.50 11.42 6.77
C ASN A 141 -7.46 10.26 7.04
N ILE A 142 -7.73 9.42 6.03
CA ILE A 142 -8.68 8.30 6.11
C ILE A 142 -8.19 7.27 7.12
N TYR A 143 -6.88 7.00 7.09
CA TYR A 143 -6.26 5.99 7.93
C TYR A 143 -5.47 6.61 9.09
N GLY A 144 -5.69 7.89 9.37
CA GLY A 144 -4.97 8.70 10.35
C GLY A 144 -4.17 9.84 9.73
N GLU A 145 -3.70 10.77 10.58
CA GLU A 145 -2.83 11.89 10.18
C GLU A 145 -1.36 11.46 10.30
N ILE A 146 -0.47 12.09 9.54
CA ILE A 146 0.97 11.96 9.81
C ILE A 146 1.37 13.03 10.80
N GLU A 147 1.84 12.60 11.97
CA GLU A 147 2.49 13.47 12.95
C GLU A 147 4.02 13.47 12.76
N ASP A 148 4.69 14.45 13.38
CA ASP A 148 6.15 14.67 13.29
C ASP A 148 7.01 13.45 13.71
N ASP A 149 6.43 12.48 14.41
CA ASP A 149 7.13 11.28 14.89
C ASP A 149 6.86 10.01 14.05
N PHE A 150 6.04 10.13 13.00
CA PHE A 150 5.67 9.05 12.07
C PHE A 150 5.10 7.80 12.77
N VAL A 151 4.47 7.96 13.93
CA VAL A 151 3.84 6.86 14.64
C VAL A 151 2.47 6.57 14.03
N GLY A 152 2.34 5.45 13.32
CA GLY A 152 1.06 4.98 12.77
C GLY A 152 1.21 3.92 11.68
N ASN A 153 0.09 3.56 11.06
CA ASN A 153 0.08 2.54 10.00
C ASN A 153 0.73 3.07 8.69
N HIS A 154 1.00 2.18 7.73
CA HIS A 154 1.60 2.60 6.45
C HIS A 154 0.65 3.43 5.58
N HIS A 155 -0.66 3.37 5.82
CA HIS A 155 -1.69 3.99 4.98
C HIS A 155 -2.01 5.44 5.36
N LEU A 156 -1.87 5.85 6.65
CA LEU A 156 -2.13 7.19 7.23
C LEU A 156 -2.77 8.19 6.25
N ASN A 157 -2.04 9.24 5.86
CA ASN A 157 -2.46 10.17 4.82
C ASN A 157 -1.62 10.08 3.53
N ARG A 158 -1.02 8.90 3.32
CA ARG A 158 -0.11 8.66 2.20
C ARG A 158 -0.90 8.35 0.93
N VAL A 159 -0.41 8.88 -0.18
CA VAL A 159 -0.86 8.57 -1.54
C VAL A 159 0.27 7.85 -2.25
N PHE A 160 0.04 6.67 -2.82
CA PHE A 160 1.11 5.86 -3.40
C PHE A 160 1.18 6.00 -4.92
N PHE A 161 2.39 5.87 -5.44
CA PHE A 161 2.69 6.02 -6.85
C PHE A 161 3.57 4.87 -7.31
N LYS A 162 3.35 4.40 -8.53
CA LYS A 162 4.20 3.41 -9.20
C LYS A 162 4.72 3.95 -10.52
N ILE A 163 5.97 3.61 -10.82
CA ILE A 163 6.68 4.02 -12.02
C ILE A 163 7.26 2.78 -12.68
N ALA A 164 6.99 2.63 -13.98
CA ALA A 164 7.64 1.65 -14.84
C ALA A 164 8.46 2.40 -15.92
N PRO A 165 9.78 2.63 -15.71
CA PRO A 165 10.59 3.41 -16.62
C PRO A 165 10.69 2.78 -18.02
N LEU A 166 10.49 3.58 -19.07
CA LEU A 166 10.63 3.12 -20.46
C LEU A 166 12.09 3.12 -20.95
N SER A 167 13.01 3.64 -20.14
CA SER A 167 14.45 3.61 -20.40
C SER A 167 15.21 3.43 -19.09
N SER A 168 16.40 2.83 -19.17
CA SER A 168 17.32 2.83 -18.02
C SER A 168 17.97 4.21 -17.88
N GLY A 169 18.11 4.70 -16.64
CA GLY A 169 18.77 5.98 -16.40
C GLY A 169 18.53 6.54 -15.01
N CYS A 170 18.97 7.79 -14.84
CA CYS A 170 18.69 8.60 -13.67
C CYS A 170 17.45 9.46 -13.92
N PHE A 171 16.58 9.51 -12.92
CA PHE A 171 15.32 10.24 -12.94
C PHE A 171 15.21 11.10 -11.69
N ARG A 172 14.36 12.13 -11.76
CA ARG A 172 13.92 12.89 -10.60
C ARG A 172 12.41 12.75 -10.48
N PHE A 173 11.95 12.33 -9.31
CA PHE A 173 10.55 12.43 -8.91
C PHE A 173 10.35 13.81 -8.27
N GLU A 174 9.31 14.51 -8.67
CA GLU A 174 8.97 15.84 -8.15
C GLU A 174 7.52 15.87 -7.69
N VAL A 175 7.29 16.53 -6.57
CA VAL A 175 5.97 16.72 -5.97
C VAL A 175 5.80 18.21 -5.70
N ASP A 176 4.81 18.82 -6.33
CA ASP A 176 4.56 20.26 -6.25
C ASP A 176 3.21 20.52 -5.58
N PRO A 177 3.17 21.20 -4.42
CA PRO A 177 1.93 21.52 -3.74
C PRO A 177 1.11 22.54 -4.55
N LEU A 178 -0.21 22.32 -4.67
CA LEU A 178 -1.14 23.21 -5.37
C LEU A 178 -1.78 24.26 -4.44
N ALA A 179 -1.64 24.06 -3.12
CA ALA A 179 -2.09 24.94 -2.06
C ALA A 179 -1.02 24.96 -0.94
N GLN A 180 -1.30 25.63 0.18
CA GLN A 180 -0.51 25.44 1.39
C GLN A 180 -0.55 23.97 1.81
N GLY A 181 0.61 23.43 2.19
CA GLY A 181 0.81 22.03 2.48
C GLY A 181 2.30 21.72 2.57
N ASP A 182 2.69 21.05 3.64
CA ASP A 182 4.05 20.58 3.87
C ASP A 182 4.12 19.13 3.41
N LEU A 183 4.76 18.88 2.27
CA LEU A 183 4.73 17.58 1.60
C LEU A 183 6.01 16.81 1.91
N ALA A 184 5.91 15.49 1.97
CA ALA A 184 7.08 14.61 2.05
C ALA A 184 7.00 13.46 1.06
N ILE A 185 8.16 13.05 0.55
CA ILE A 185 8.32 11.89 -0.34
C ILE A 185 8.84 10.71 0.47
N PHE A 186 8.15 9.58 0.44
CA PHE A 186 8.55 8.33 1.08
C PHE A 186 9.07 7.33 0.05
N VAL A 187 10.16 6.65 0.39
CA VAL A 187 10.72 5.53 -0.39
C VAL A 187 11.17 4.42 0.56
N GLY A 188 10.57 3.25 0.41
CA GLY A 188 10.84 2.12 1.29
C GLY A 188 10.60 2.48 2.76
N ARG A 189 11.68 2.47 3.57
CA ARG A 189 11.63 2.83 5.01
C ARG A 189 12.07 4.26 5.32
N GLY A 190 12.45 5.05 4.31
CA GLY A 190 12.91 6.42 4.48
C GLY A 190 11.92 7.43 3.93
N PHE A 191 12.15 8.70 4.27
CA PHE A 191 11.47 9.84 3.67
C PHE A 191 12.46 10.95 3.36
N LEU A 192 12.05 11.84 2.47
CA LEU A 192 12.72 13.08 2.13
C LEU A 192 11.71 14.21 2.30
N ASP A 193 12.15 15.21 3.03
CA ASP A 193 11.44 16.44 3.37
C ASP A 193 12.51 17.55 3.40
N GLU A 194 12.80 18.12 2.23
CA GLU A 194 13.85 19.13 2.06
C GLU A 194 13.28 20.53 1.83
N GLY A 195 12.02 20.64 1.42
CA GLY A 195 11.30 21.88 1.28
C GLY A 195 10.71 22.36 2.61
N ALA A 196 10.26 23.60 2.59
CA ALA A 196 9.36 24.11 3.62
C ALA A 196 7.93 24.01 3.08
N GLU A 197 6.93 24.29 3.91
CA GLU A 197 5.53 24.37 3.50
C GLU A 197 5.34 25.15 2.18
N GLY A 198 4.65 24.53 1.22
CA GLY A 198 4.39 25.10 -0.10
C GLY A 198 5.58 25.07 -1.07
N VAL A 199 6.68 24.41 -0.71
CA VAL A 199 7.83 24.18 -1.59
C VAL A 199 7.72 22.80 -2.24
N MET A 200 8.23 22.70 -3.47
CA MET A 200 8.29 21.44 -4.20
C MET A 200 9.34 20.50 -3.58
N GLU A 201 8.93 19.26 -3.30
CA GLU A 201 9.83 18.18 -2.91
C GLU A 201 10.39 17.47 -4.15
N SER A 202 11.62 16.98 -4.07
CA SER A 202 12.18 16.18 -5.15
C SER A 202 13.16 15.12 -4.67
N LEU A 203 13.17 13.98 -5.36
CA LEU A 203 14.06 12.86 -5.06
C LEU A 203 14.64 12.26 -6.35
N PHE A 204 15.95 12.04 -6.36
CA PHE A 204 16.63 11.36 -7.46
C PHE A 204 16.55 9.84 -7.29
N PHE A 205 16.36 9.12 -8.40
CA PHE A 205 16.41 7.66 -8.41
C PHE A 205 16.98 7.11 -9.72
N SER A 206 17.69 5.99 -9.62
CA SER A 206 18.16 5.21 -10.77
C SER A 206 17.30 3.98 -10.94
N ALA A 207 16.90 3.68 -12.17
CA ALA A 207 16.14 2.47 -12.47
C ALA A 207 16.51 1.93 -13.86
N ALA A 208 16.43 0.61 -14.00
CA ALA A 208 16.50 -0.04 -15.31
C ALA A 208 15.15 0.05 -16.03
N VAL A 209 15.17 -0.13 -17.36
CA VAL A 209 13.94 -0.27 -18.15
C VAL A 209 13.04 -1.37 -17.58
N GLY A 210 11.77 -1.03 -17.36
CA GLY A 210 10.77 -1.94 -16.80
C GLY A 210 10.96 -2.32 -15.33
N GLN A 211 11.98 -1.78 -14.64
CA GLN A 211 12.13 -2.02 -13.20
C GLN A 211 11.12 -1.15 -12.44
N PRO A 212 10.12 -1.75 -11.76
CA PRO A 212 9.14 -0.97 -11.03
C PRO A 212 9.80 -0.20 -9.88
N VAL A 213 9.31 1.01 -9.65
CA VAL A 213 9.69 1.85 -8.51
C VAL A 213 8.41 2.40 -7.88
N ALA A 214 8.32 2.35 -6.55
CA ALA A 214 7.23 2.97 -5.82
C ALA A 214 7.70 4.16 -4.97
N PHE A 215 6.82 5.14 -4.85
CA PHE A 215 6.96 6.29 -3.97
C PHE A 215 5.64 6.49 -3.25
N ALA A 216 5.66 7.15 -2.09
CA ALA A 216 4.45 7.71 -1.50
C ALA A 216 4.64 9.20 -1.23
N VAL A 217 3.54 9.95 -1.30
CA VAL A 217 3.49 11.37 -0.94
C VAL A 217 2.57 11.50 0.24
N ALA A 218 2.98 12.29 1.23
CA ALA A 218 2.19 12.56 2.42
C ALA A 218 2.28 14.04 2.81
N SER A 219 1.56 14.44 3.86
CA SER A 219 1.64 15.80 4.38
C SER A 219 1.60 15.87 5.91
N PHE A 220 2.42 16.73 6.50
CA PHE A 220 2.62 16.83 7.96
C PHE A 220 1.61 17.72 8.70
N ALA A 221 1.02 18.70 8.02
CA ALA A 221 0.20 19.72 8.69
C ALA A 221 -1.28 19.63 8.33
N ASP A 222 -1.61 19.27 7.09
CA ASP A 222 -2.97 19.35 6.56
C ASP A 222 -3.19 18.38 5.40
N VAL A 223 -4.46 18.21 5.00
CA VAL A 223 -4.76 17.61 3.70
C VAL A 223 -4.27 18.54 2.59
N ALA A 224 -3.26 18.08 1.84
CA ALA A 224 -2.63 18.85 0.78
C ALA A 224 -3.05 18.31 -0.60
N SER A 225 -3.44 19.20 -1.50
CA SER A 225 -3.56 18.90 -2.93
C SER A 225 -2.24 19.19 -3.63
N PHE A 226 -1.83 18.32 -4.55
CA PHE A 226 -0.52 18.39 -5.18
C PHE A 226 -0.55 17.83 -6.59
N ARG A 227 0.59 17.95 -7.28
CA ARG A 227 0.83 17.29 -8.57
C ARG A 227 2.20 16.63 -8.56
N VAL A 228 2.33 15.55 -9.31
CA VAL A 228 3.57 14.78 -9.36
C VAL A 228 4.09 14.62 -10.77
N ARG A 229 5.40 14.43 -10.93
CA ARG A 229 5.98 13.95 -12.19
C ARG A 229 7.27 13.20 -11.95
N ALA A 230 7.64 12.38 -12.92
CA ALA A 230 8.98 11.84 -13.02
C ALA A 230 9.60 12.24 -14.36
N LEU A 231 10.86 12.68 -14.35
CA LEU A 231 11.57 13.13 -15.55
C LEU A 231 13.01 12.58 -15.59
N PRO A 232 13.54 12.27 -16.78
CA PRO A 232 14.94 11.89 -16.92
C PRO A 232 15.84 13.09 -16.64
N VAL A 233 16.97 12.84 -16.00
CA VAL A 233 17.98 13.86 -15.70
C VAL A 233 19.37 13.38 -16.12
N GLN A 234 20.28 14.32 -16.41
CA GLN A 234 21.64 14.00 -16.88
C GLN A 234 22.62 13.68 -15.75
N SER A 235 22.29 14.03 -14.50
CA SER A 235 23.13 13.88 -13.31
C SER A 235 22.27 13.99 -12.04
N GLY A 236 22.73 13.44 -10.92
CA GLY A 236 22.05 13.52 -9.60
C GLY A 236 21.84 12.16 -8.95
N CYS A 237 21.91 11.12 -9.78
CA CYS A 237 22.34 9.77 -9.45
C CYS A 237 23.76 9.57 -10.03
#